data_AF-A0A838H460-F1
#
_entry.id   AF-A0A838H460-F1
#
_cell.length_a   1.000
_cell.length_b   1.000
_cell.length_c   1.000
_cell.angle_alpha   90.00
_cell.angle_beta   90.00
_cell.angle_gamma   90.00
#
_symmetry.space_group_name_H-M   'P 1'
#
loop_
_entity.id
_entity.type
_entity.pdbx_description
1 polymer ?
#
loop_
_entity_poly.entity_id
_entity_poly.type
_entity_poly.pdbx_seq_one_letter_code
_entity_poly.pdbx_strand_id
1 'polypeptide(L)'
;MTVESDSTSGTANASGTANASRPANASGTAEPSSAAASPDAPGAAASKPQKLPRDLDPRNPNTRLAAFFDAGSLELISDDDASGMLSAVGTVDGVHTVAFCSDPTVMGGAMGDKGCKVVVNAYTRAMADRAPIVGLWHSGGARLAEGVLSLHAVGLIFYAMTQASGKIPQVSVVLGPAAGGAAYGPALTDVVILGPEGRIFVTGPDVVRSVTGEDVDMLRLGGPEPH
;
A
#
# COMPACT_ATOMS: atom_id res chain seq x y z
N MET A 1 32.15 -58.94 -7.19
CA MET A 1 33.41 -58.73 -6.46
C MET A 1 33.14 -57.59 -5.47
N THR A 2 32.53 -57.86 -4.30
CA THR A 2 33.22 -58.06 -2.99
C THR A 2 34.02 -56.81 -2.57
N VAL A 3 33.89 -56.16 -1.40
CA VAL A 3 33.39 -56.51 -0.04
C VAL A 3 33.16 -55.20 0.79
N GLU A 4 32.23 -55.24 1.77
CA GLU A 4 32.20 -54.68 3.17
C GLU A 4 32.96 -53.39 3.57
N SER A 5 32.32 -52.38 4.18
CA SER A 5 31.85 -52.22 5.59
C SER A 5 32.96 -52.05 6.63
N ASP A 6 32.97 -50.94 7.35
CA ASP A 6 33.31 -50.97 8.77
C ASP A 6 32.66 -49.84 9.58
N SER A 7 32.39 -50.19 10.82
CA SER A 7 31.67 -49.46 11.86
C SER A 7 32.66 -48.76 12.81
N THR A 8 32.23 -47.71 13.51
CA THR A 8 32.75 -47.44 14.86
C THR A 8 31.84 -46.50 15.66
N SER A 9 31.50 -47.00 16.84
CA SER A 9 30.78 -46.37 17.94
C SER A 9 31.63 -45.33 18.68
N GLY A 10 31.00 -44.27 19.20
CA GLY A 10 31.60 -43.36 20.18
C GLY A 10 30.54 -42.83 21.15
N THR A 11 30.64 -43.24 22.42
CA THR A 11 29.82 -42.83 23.56
C THR A 11 30.25 -41.46 24.10
N ALA A 12 29.30 -40.64 24.55
CA ALA A 12 29.58 -39.43 25.32
C ALA A 12 28.52 -39.18 26.40
N ASN A 13 28.98 -38.55 27.46
CA ASN A 13 28.60 -38.68 28.86
C ASN A 13 27.78 -37.46 29.38
N ALA A 14 27.39 -37.55 30.66
CA ALA A 14 27.19 -36.47 31.62
C ALA A 14 25.75 -35.99 31.93
N SER A 15 25.25 -36.45 33.08
CA SER A 15 24.21 -35.81 33.88
C SER A 15 24.83 -35.25 35.16
N GLY A 16 24.98 -33.93 35.23
CA GLY A 16 25.42 -33.19 36.43
C GLY A 16 24.23 -32.51 37.10
N THR A 17 23.94 -32.90 38.34
CA THR A 17 23.01 -32.21 39.25
C THR A 17 23.80 -31.65 40.42
N ALA A 18 23.59 -30.37 40.75
CA ALA A 18 23.76 -29.83 42.11
C ALA A 18 23.33 -28.36 42.15
N ASN A 19 22.15 -28.16 42.74
CA ASN A 19 21.62 -26.88 43.19
C ASN A 19 22.15 -26.64 44.62
N ALA A 20 22.73 -25.48 44.91
CA ALA A 20 23.11 -25.09 46.26
C ALA A 20 22.78 -23.61 46.50
N SER A 21 22.05 -23.36 47.58
CA SER A 21 21.42 -22.10 47.94
C SER A 21 21.95 -21.57 49.28
N ARG A 22 22.06 -20.23 49.35
CA ARG A 22 22.04 -19.32 50.54
C ARG A 22 23.25 -19.27 51.50
N PRO A 23 23.53 -18.07 52.08
CA PRO A 23 22.84 -17.55 53.29
C PRO A 23 22.36 -16.08 53.14
N ALA A 24 21.22 -15.65 53.66
CA ALA A 24 20.82 -15.29 55.05
C ALA A 24 21.45 -13.98 55.58
N ASN A 25 20.64 -12.92 55.69
CA ASN A 25 20.85 -11.86 56.68
C ASN A 25 19.49 -11.36 57.20
N ALA A 26 19.44 -11.05 58.49
CA ALA A 26 18.27 -10.79 59.31
C ALA A 26 18.11 -9.29 59.60
N SER A 27 16.87 -8.82 59.74
CA SER A 27 16.38 -7.93 60.81
C SER A 27 14.99 -7.42 60.44
N GLY A 28 14.03 -7.60 61.35
CA GLY A 28 12.65 -7.18 61.18
C GLY A 28 12.37 -5.87 61.91
N THR A 29 11.64 -5.00 61.24
CA THR A 29 10.71 -4.02 61.84
C THR A 29 9.52 -3.93 60.90
N ALA A 30 8.34 -4.24 61.41
CA ALA A 30 7.09 -4.31 60.66
C ALA A 30 6.54 -2.90 60.40
N GLU A 31 6.38 -2.55 59.12
CA GLU A 31 5.59 -1.42 58.64
C GLU A 31 4.39 -1.95 57.84
N PRO A 32 3.24 -1.25 57.86
CA PRO A 32 1.99 -1.78 57.31
C PRO A 32 2.07 -1.91 55.78
N SER A 33 1.70 -3.10 55.30
CA SER A 33 1.68 -3.51 53.90
C SER A 33 0.87 -2.54 53.01
N SER A 34 1.56 -1.83 52.12
CA SER A 34 0.94 -1.22 50.95
C SER A 34 0.48 -2.33 50.01
N ALA A 35 -0.82 -2.44 49.80
CA ALA A 35 -1.39 -3.33 48.80
C ALA A 35 -0.77 -3.02 47.43
N ALA A 36 -0.21 -4.06 46.81
CA ALA A 36 0.31 -4.02 45.45
C ALA A 36 -0.80 -3.57 44.49
N ALA A 37 -0.59 -2.43 43.82
CA ALA A 37 -1.38 -2.06 42.66
C ALA A 37 -1.04 -3.03 41.52
N SER A 38 -2.05 -3.76 41.06
CA SER A 38 -1.97 -4.62 39.88
C SER A 38 -1.59 -3.79 38.65
N PRO A 39 -0.69 -4.28 37.77
CA PRO A 39 -0.55 -3.73 36.43
C PRO A 39 -1.72 -4.23 35.56
N ASP A 40 -1.91 -3.58 34.41
CA ASP A 40 -2.92 -3.87 33.38
C ASP A 40 -4.25 -3.09 33.51
N ALA A 41 -4.15 -1.78 33.36
CA ALA A 41 -5.18 -1.07 32.61
C ALA A 41 -4.95 -1.38 31.12
N PRO A 42 -5.92 -1.97 30.39
CA PRO A 42 -5.78 -2.15 28.96
C PRO A 42 -5.64 -0.78 28.29
N GLY A 43 -4.53 -0.60 27.57
CA GLY A 43 -4.26 0.61 26.80
C GLY A 43 -5.48 0.98 25.96
N ALA A 44 -5.96 2.21 26.13
CA ALA A 44 -7.08 2.73 25.37
C ALA A 44 -6.79 2.52 23.89
N ALA A 45 -7.55 1.63 23.25
CA ALA A 45 -7.51 1.45 21.81
C ALA A 45 -7.75 2.83 21.18
N ALA A 46 -6.76 3.34 20.46
CA ALA A 46 -6.91 4.56 19.69
C ALA A 46 -8.20 4.41 18.87
N SER A 47 -9.18 5.29 19.12
CA SER A 47 -10.46 5.25 18.43
C SER A 47 -10.18 5.26 16.93
N LYS A 48 -10.62 4.23 16.20
CA LYS A 48 -10.49 4.18 14.74
C LYS A 48 -11.00 5.52 14.21
N PRO A 49 -10.21 6.25 13.40
CA PRO A 49 -10.64 7.54 12.86
C PRO A 49 -12.02 7.39 12.24
N GLN A 50 -12.97 8.23 12.67
CA GLN A 50 -14.33 8.19 12.14
C GLN A 50 -14.27 8.43 10.64
N LYS A 51 -14.73 7.45 9.84
CA LYS A 51 -14.71 7.54 8.39
C LYS A 51 -15.62 8.70 7.97
N LEU A 52 -15.04 9.73 7.35
CA LEU A 52 -15.81 10.83 6.80
C LEU A 52 -16.76 10.31 5.69
N PRO A 53 -17.93 10.93 5.51
CA PRO A 53 -18.74 10.71 4.32
C PRO A 53 -17.90 10.94 3.05
N ARG A 54 -18.12 10.14 2.00
CA ARG A 54 -17.34 10.18 0.74
C ARG A 54 -17.24 11.60 0.16
N ASP A 55 -18.33 12.36 0.18
CA ASP A 55 -18.39 13.70 -0.43
C ASP A 55 -17.61 14.76 0.36
N LEU A 56 -17.32 14.48 1.64
CA LEU A 56 -16.54 15.36 2.52
C LEU A 56 -15.09 14.87 2.68
N ASP A 57 -14.76 13.70 2.14
CA ASP A 57 -13.42 13.15 2.24
C ASP A 57 -12.49 13.85 1.24
N PRO A 58 -11.38 14.47 1.68
CA PRO A 58 -10.45 15.16 0.77
C PRO A 58 -9.78 14.20 -0.23
N ARG A 59 -9.86 12.89 0.01
CA ARG A 59 -9.35 11.87 -0.91
C ARG A 59 -10.34 11.50 -2.01
N ASN A 60 -11.56 12.05 -1.98
CA ASN A 60 -12.54 11.90 -3.04
C ASN A 60 -11.91 12.31 -4.39
N PRO A 61 -12.06 11.50 -5.45
CA PRO A 61 -11.45 11.78 -6.74
C PRO A 61 -11.94 13.08 -7.38
N ASN A 62 -13.19 13.50 -7.14
CA ASN A 62 -13.69 14.79 -7.63
C ASN A 62 -12.88 15.95 -7.04
N THR A 63 -12.64 15.94 -5.74
CA THR A 63 -11.85 16.97 -5.05
C THR A 63 -10.42 17.02 -5.59
N ARG A 64 -9.80 15.85 -5.80
CA ARG A 64 -8.42 15.75 -6.30
C ARG A 64 -8.29 16.20 -7.76
N LEU A 65 -9.20 15.77 -8.63
CA LEU A 65 -9.20 16.16 -10.04
C LEU A 65 -9.51 17.66 -10.18
N ALA A 66 -10.44 18.20 -9.39
CA ALA A 66 -10.73 19.63 -9.38
C ALA A 66 -9.57 20.49 -8.89
N ALA A 67 -8.74 19.96 -7.98
CA ALA A 67 -7.51 20.62 -7.54
C ALA A 67 -6.35 20.49 -8.55
N PHE A 68 -6.40 19.49 -9.43
CA PHE A 68 -5.36 19.23 -10.44
C PHE A 68 -5.57 20.04 -11.72
N PHE A 69 -6.80 20.11 -12.22
CA PHE A 69 -7.14 20.83 -13.45
C PHE A 69 -7.38 22.33 -13.19
N ASP A 70 -7.19 23.13 -14.24
CA ASP A 70 -7.55 24.55 -14.25
C ASP A 70 -9.04 24.72 -13.93
N ALA A 71 -9.37 25.77 -13.17
CA ALA A 71 -10.74 26.04 -12.74
C ALA A 71 -11.72 26.13 -13.93
N GLY A 72 -12.77 25.32 -13.89
CA GLY A 72 -13.81 25.27 -14.91
C GLY A 72 -13.46 24.47 -16.17
N SER A 73 -12.28 23.85 -16.24
CA SER A 73 -11.88 23.03 -17.39
C SER A 73 -12.22 21.53 -17.25
N LEU A 74 -12.47 21.07 -16.01
CA LEU A 74 -12.72 19.66 -15.72
C LEU A 74 -14.05 19.17 -16.33
N GLU A 75 -13.94 18.12 -17.15
CA GLU A 75 -15.06 17.37 -17.71
C GLU A 75 -14.86 15.87 -17.41
N LEU A 76 -15.82 15.26 -16.71
CA LEU A 76 -15.77 13.82 -16.43
C LEU A 76 -16.00 13.01 -17.71
N ILE A 77 -15.17 11.98 -17.92
CA ILE A 77 -15.31 11.03 -19.04
C ILE A 77 -15.64 9.61 -18.57
N SER A 78 -16.07 9.50 -17.32
CA SER A 78 -16.55 8.28 -16.67
C SER A 78 -17.60 8.64 -15.63
N ASP A 79 -18.42 7.66 -15.26
CA ASP A 79 -19.43 7.84 -14.22
C ASP A 79 -18.76 7.96 -12.83
N ASP A 80 -19.24 8.88 -12.01
CA ASP A 80 -18.88 8.95 -10.60
C ASP A 80 -19.65 7.89 -9.80
N ASP A 81 -19.14 6.66 -9.83
CA ASP A 81 -19.75 5.48 -9.22
C ASP A 81 -18.84 4.82 -8.15
N ALA A 82 -19.25 3.64 -7.69
CA ALA A 82 -18.49 2.84 -6.71
C ALA A 82 -17.44 1.91 -7.36
N SER A 83 -17.00 2.18 -8.59
CA SER A 83 -15.95 1.39 -9.26
C SER A 83 -14.58 1.54 -8.60
N GLY A 84 -14.34 2.66 -7.91
CA GLY A 84 -13.09 2.98 -7.20
C GLY A 84 -12.09 3.77 -8.04
N MET A 85 -12.49 4.24 -9.22
CA MET A 85 -11.69 5.08 -10.12
C MET A 85 -12.59 6.12 -10.77
N LEU A 86 -12.05 7.29 -11.07
CA LEU A 86 -12.70 8.35 -11.84
C LEU A 86 -11.72 8.87 -12.87
N SER A 87 -12.19 9.21 -14.07
CA SER A 87 -11.38 9.86 -15.10
C SER A 87 -12.07 11.06 -15.72
N ALA A 88 -11.25 12.02 -16.12
CA ALA A 88 -11.66 13.30 -16.63
C ALA A 88 -10.67 13.82 -17.70
N VAL A 89 -11.13 14.80 -18.46
CA VAL A 89 -10.30 15.68 -19.28
C VAL A 89 -10.40 17.09 -18.74
N GLY A 90 -9.41 17.93 -19.08
CA GLY A 90 -9.41 19.34 -18.75
C GLY A 90 -8.12 19.98 -19.23
N THR A 91 -7.80 21.15 -18.68
CA THR A 91 -6.53 21.83 -18.97
C THR A 91 -5.68 21.94 -17.71
N VAL A 92 -4.36 21.90 -17.89
CA VAL A 92 -3.37 22.23 -16.84
C VAL A 92 -2.46 23.29 -17.43
N ASP A 93 -2.49 24.50 -16.89
CA ASP A 93 -1.83 25.67 -17.47
C ASP A 93 -2.19 25.86 -18.96
N GLY A 94 -3.46 25.61 -19.30
CA GLY A 94 -3.98 25.69 -20.67
C GLY A 94 -3.66 24.49 -21.57
N VAL A 95 -2.92 23.48 -21.11
CA VAL A 95 -2.59 22.27 -21.88
C VAL A 95 -3.68 21.22 -21.70
N HIS A 96 -4.33 20.82 -22.81
CA HIS A 96 -5.29 19.72 -22.82
C HIS A 96 -4.66 18.43 -22.25
N THR A 97 -5.25 17.90 -21.19
CA THR A 97 -4.69 16.81 -20.38
C THR A 97 -5.79 15.83 -20.00
N VAL A 98 -5.46 14.54 -20.02
CA VAL A 98 -6.34 13.49 -19.50
C VAL A 98 -5.85 13.06 -18.13
N ALA A 99 -6.76 12.81 -17.18
CA ALA A 99 -6.37 12.30 -15.88
C ALA A 99 -7.30 11.19 -15.39
N PHE A 100 -6.77 10.29 -14.57
CA PHE A 100 -7.55 9.38 -13.76
C PHE A 100 -7.13 9.48 -12.30
N CYS A 101 -8.05 9.22 -11.38
CA CYS A 101 -7.82 9.27 -9.95
C CYS A 101 -8.42 8.05 -9.27
N SER A 102 -7.63 7.38 -8.43
CA SER A 102 -8.14 6.34 -7.54
C SER A 102 -9.02 6.95 -6.44
N ASP A 103 -10.09 6.25 -6.09
CA ASP A 103 -10.96 6.61 -4.98
C ASP A 103 -10.71 5.70 -3.76
N PRO A 104 -9.86 6.11 -2.80
CA PRO A 104 -9.61 5.33 -1.60
C PRO A 104 -10.79 5.28 -0.62
N THR A 105 -11.82 6.10 -0.81
CA THR A 105 -13.03 6.05 0.01
C THR A 105 -13.84 4.78 -0.30
N VAL A 106 -13.67 4.24 -1.52
CA VAL A 106 -14.26 3.00 -2.03
C VAL A 106 -13.25 1.87 -1.90
N MET A 107 -13.44 0.99 -0.90
CA MET A 107 -12.60 -0.20 -0.67
C MET A 107 -11.08 0.09 -0.61
N GLY A 108 -10.66 1.26 -0.12
CA GLY A 108 -9.24 1.62 -0.09
C GLY A 108 -8.62 1.81 -1.48
N GLY A 109 -9.44 2.06 -2.50
CA GLY A 109 -8.99 2.28 -3.88
C GLY A 109 -8.62 0.98 -4.57
N ALA A 110 -9.10 -0.16 -4.05
CA ALA A 110 -8.79 -1.46 -4.59
C ALA A 110 -9.27 -1.58 -6.05
N MET A 111 -8.33 -1.96 -6.92
CA MET A 111 -8.50 -2.05 -8.38
C MET A 111 -9.32 -3.29 -8.75
N GLY A 112 -10.58 -3.06 -9.13
CA GLY A 112 -11.46 -4.08 -9.70
C GLY A 112 -11.67 -3.90 -11.21
N ASP A 113 -12.40 -4.81 -11.84
CA ASP A 113 -12.66 -4.83 -13.29
C ASP A 113 -13.22 -3.51 -13.81
N LYS A 114 -14.28 -3.00 -13.19
CA LYS A 114 -14.93 -1.74 -13.58
C LYS A 114 -14.00 -0.55 -13.45
N GLY A 115 -13.31 -0.42 -12.31
CA GLY A 115 -12.40 0.70 -12.07
C GLY A 115 -11.20 0.66 -13.02
N CYS A 116 -10.68 -0.53 -13.35
CA CYS A 116 -9.59 -0.64 -14.30
C CYS A 116 -10.02 -0.25 -15.73
N LYS A 117 -11.27 -0.56 -16.13
CA LYS A 117 -11.83 -0.09 -17.41
C LYS A 117 -11.87 1.43 -17.52
N VAL A 118 -12.15 2.15 -16.42
CA VAL A 118 -12.08 3.62 -16.37
C VAL A 118 -10.67 4.12 -16.73
N VAL A 119 -9.63 3.49 -16.16
CA VAL A 119 -8.23 3.83 -16.43
C VAL A 119 -7.84 3.50 -17.88
N VAL A 120 -8.21 2.31 -18.38
CA VAL A 120 -7.93 1.91 -19.77
C VAL A 120 -8.60 2.86 -20.77
N ASN A 121 -9.84 3.28 -20.50
CA ASN A 121 -10.54 4.25 -21.33
C ASN A 121 -9.88 5.63 -21.28
N ALA A 122 -9.36 6.05 -20.12
CA ALA A 122 -8.58 7.29 -20.02
C ALA A 122 -7.30 7.23 -20.87
N TYR A 123 -6.55 6.12 -20.83
CA TYR A 123 -5.40 5.89 -21.71
C TYR A 123 -5.78 5.91 -23.20
N THR A 124 -6.90 5.28 -23.56
CA THR A 124 -7.42 5.28 -24.93
C THR A 124 -7.73 6.71 -25.39
N ARG A 125 -8.36 7.51 -24.52
CA ARG A 125 -8.67 8.92 -24.79
C ARG A 125 -7.39 9.76 -24.96
N ALA A 126 -6.44 9.65 -24.04
CA ALA A 126 -5.19 10.40 -24.10
C ALA A 126 -4.38 10.11 -25.37
N MET A 127 -4.34 8.84 -25.77
CA MET A 127 -3.69 8.41 -27.00
C MET A 127 -4.39 8.96 -28.25
N ALA A 128 -5.73 8.96 -28.27
CA ALA A 128 -6.50 9.52 -29.38
C ALA A 128 -6.29 11.04 -29.51
N ASP A 129 -6.27 11.74 -28.39
CA ASP A 129 -6.10 13.20 -28.33
C ASP A 129 -4.63 13.63 -28.51
N ARG A 130 -3.68 12.69 -28.43
CA ARG A 130 -2.24 12.95 -28.31
C ARG A 130 -1.90 13.88 -27.15
N ALA A 131 -2.62 13.70 -26.04
CA ALA A 131 -2.53 14.51 -24.84
C ALA A 131 -1.70 13.79 -23.75
N PRO A 132 -1.02 14.52 -22.85
CA PRO A 132 -0.46 13.93 -21.65
C PRO A 132 -1.54 13.26 -20.80
N ILE A 133 -1.15 12.20 -20.11
CA ILE A 133 -2.00 11.51 -19.13
C ILE A 133 -1.39 11.55 -17.73
N VAL A 134 -2.21 11.91 -16.74
CA VAL A 134 -1.81 11.98 -15.33
C VAL A 134 -2.63 11.01 -14.47
N GLY A 135 -1.94 10.10 -13.79
CA GLY A 135 -2.54 9.19 -12.82
C GLY A 135 -2.39 9.69 -11.39
N LEU A 136 -3.50 9.97 -10.70
CA LEU A 136 -3.52 10.31 -9.28
C LEU A 136 -3.78 9.05 -8.45
N TRP A 137 -2.72 8.49 -7.88
CA TRP A 137 -2.73 7.17 -7.24
C TRP A 137 -3.00 7.23 -5.74
N HIS A 138 -3.93 6.40 -5.30
CA HIS A 138 -4.15 6.03 -3.89
C HIS A 138 -4.97 4.73 -3.86
N SER A 139 -4.26 3.60 -4.01
CA SER A 139 -4.82 2.25 -4.14
C SER A 139 -4.09 1.25 -3.25
N GLY A 140 -4.87 0.48 -2.49
CA GLY A 140 -4.40 -0.69 -1.74
C GLY A 140 -4.04 -1.91 -2.61
N GLY A 141 -4.12 -1.82 -3.94
CA GLY A 141 -3.80 -2.91 -4.87
C GLY A 141 -5.03 -3.56 -5.50
N ALA A 142 -4.90 -4.82 -5.94
CA ALA A 142 -5.99 -5.53 -6.60
C ALA A 142 -7.16 -5.85 -5.65
N ARG A 143 -8.39 -5.77 -6.16
CA ARG A 143 -9.59 -6.12 -5.38
C ARG A 143 -9.73 -7.62 -5.24
N LEU A 144 -9.17 -8.17 -4.16
CA LEU A 144 -9.08 -9.62 -3.89
C LEU A 144 -10.42 -10.37 -4.03
N ALA A 145 -11.54 -9.74 -3.66
CA ALA A 145 -12.87 -10.35 -3.79
C ALA A 145 -13.27 -10.69 -5.24
N GLU A 146 -12.69 -9.99 -6.24
CA GLU A 146 -12.91 -10.27 -7.67
C GLU A 146 -11.90 -11.28 -8.24
N GLY A 147 -10.90 -11.71 -7.46
CA GLY A 147 -9.95 -12.75 -7.82
C GLY A 147 -9.19 -12.47 -9.13
N VAL A 148 -9.08 -13.49 -9.98
CA VAL A 148 -8.32 -13.44 -11.25
C VAL A 148 -8.82 -12.34 -12.19
N LEU A 149 -10.10 -11.98 -12.10
CA LEU A 149 -10.66 -10.90 -12.92
C LEU A 149 -9.97 -9.56 -12.62
N SER A 150 -9.73 -9.25 -11.35
CA SER A 150 -8.99 -8.04 -10.95
C SER A 150 -7.55 -8.06 -11.47
N LEU A 151 -6.88 -9.22 -11.46
CA LEU A 151 -5.52 -9.36 -11.98
C LEU A 151 -5.45 -9.12 -13.49
N HIS A 152 -6.39 -9.70 -14.25
CA HIS A 152 -6.49 -9.44 -15.68
C HIS A 152 -6.75 -7.96 -15.96
N ALA A 153 -7.68 -7.34 -15.24
CA ALA A 153 -8.04 -5.94 -15.43
C ALA A 153 -6.87 -4.98 -15.11
N VAL A 154 -6.11 -5.26 -14.05
CA VAL A 154 -4.85 -4.55 -13.74
C VAL A 154 -3.83 -4.74 -14.88
N GLY A 155 -3.69 -5.96 -15.42
CA GLY A 155 -2.83 -6.24 -16.57
C GLY A 155 -3.20 -5.43 -17.83
N LEU A 156 -4.49 -5.16 -18.06
CA LEU A 156 -4.94 -4.31 -19.16
C LEU A 156 -4.48 -2.85 -19.00
N ILE A 157 -4.39 -2.34 -17.77
CA ILE A 157 -3.81 -1.01 -17.51
C ILE A 157 -2.33 -1.01 -17.91
N PHE A 158 -1.56 -2.01 -17.47
CA PHE A 158 -0.14 -2.09 -17.80
C PHE A 158 0.10 -2.20 -19.31
N TYR A 159 -0.75 -2.97 -19.99
CA TYR A 159 -0.72 -3.05 -21.44
C TYR A 159 -0.96 -1.68 -22.08
N ALA A 160 -2.00 -0.95 -21.65
CA ALA A 160 -2.30 0.39 -22.16
C ALA A 160 -1.16 1.39 -21.91
N MET A 161 -0.57 1.37 -20.71
CA MET A 161 0.61 2.18 -20.34
C MET A 161 1.81 1.88 -21.25
N THR A 162 2.10 0.59 -21.47
CA THR A 162 3.18 0.16 -22.36
C THR A 162 2.93 0.58 -23.80
N GLN A 163 1.67 0.54 -24.26
CA GLN A 163 1.31 1.03 -25.59
C GLN A 163 1.46 2.55 -25.72
N ALA A 164 1.30 3.31 -24.63
CA ALA A 164 1.45 4.75 -24.58
C ALA A 164 2.91 5.22 -24.39
N SER A 165 3.78 4.36 -23.89
CA SER A 165 5.19 4.66 -23.62
C SER A 165 5.92 5.25 -24.83
N GLY A 166 6.52 6.42 -24.64
CA GLY A 166 7.22 7.18 -25.67
C GLY A 166 6.32 7.83 -26.73
N LYS A 167 4.98 7.74 -26.62
CA LYS A 167 4.03 8.33 -27.57
C LYS A 167 3.28 9.54 -27.01
N ILE A 168 2.94 9.51 -25.72
CA ILE A 168 2.40 10.63 -24.96
C ILE A 168 3.12 10.71 -23.61
N PRO A 169 3.25 11.90 -22.99
CA PRO A 169 3.77 12.00 -21.63
C PRO A 169 2.85 11.31 -20.63
N GLN A 170 3.42 10.47 -19.79
CA GLN A 170 2.73 9.75 -18.71
C GLN A 170 3.33 10.19 -17.37
N VAL A 171 2.50 10.75 -16.50
CA VAL A 171 2.93 11.20 -15.17
C VAL A 171 2.09 10.50 -14.11
N SER A 172 2.73 10.03 -13.05
CA SER A 172 2.06 9.49 -11.88
C SER A 172 2.27 10.38 -10.67
N VAL A 173 1.19 10.78 -10.00
CA VAL A 173 1.23 11.48 -8.72
C VAL A 173 0.70 10.53 -7.64
N VAL A 174 1.57 10.12 -6.72
CA VAL A 174 1.24 9.14 -5.68
C VAL A 174 0.89 9.86 -4.38
N LEU A 175 -0.39 9.87 -4.04
CA LEU A 175 -1.00 10.64 -2.93
C LEU A 175 -1.41 9.74 -1.74
N GLY A 176 -0.93 8.52 -1.72
CA GLY A 176 -1.22 7.51 -0.70
C GLY A 176 -0.52 6.19 -1.06
N PRO A 177 -0.98 5.05 -0.51
CA PRO A 177 -0.49 3.76 -0.94
C PRO A 177 -0.71 3.52 -2.43
N ALA A 178 0.28 2.98 -3.11
CA ALA A 178 0.21 2.29 -4.38
C ALA A 178 0.84 0.91 -4.15
N ALA A 179 0.01 -0.03 -3.67
CA ALA A 179 0.46 -1.32 -3.16
C ALA A 179 0.24 -2.47 -4.15
N GLY A 180 1.11 -3.48 -4.14
CA GLY A 180 0.95 -4.69 -4.95
C GLY A 180 0.87 -4.36 -6.44
N GLY A 181 -0.20 -4.79 -7.10
CA GLY A 181 -0.44 -4.47 -8.52
C GLY A 181 -0.42 -2.97 -8.82
N ALA A 182 -0.91 -2.12 -7.90
CA ALA A 182 -0.93 -0.68 -8.13
C ALA A 182 0.48 -0.06 -8.15
N ALA A 183 1.49 -0.69 -7.52
CA ALA A 183 2.86 -0.19 -7.49
C ALA A 183 3.52 -0.15 -8.88
N TYR A 184 3.13 -1.07 -9.76
CA TYR A 184 3.66 -1.15 -11.13
C TYR A 184 3.10 -0.06 -12.05
N GLY A 185 1.95 0.52 -11.73
CA GLY A 185 1.37 1.62 -12.51
C GLY A 185 2.33 2.81 -12.61
N PRO A 186 2.71 3.44 -11.48
CA PRO A 186 3.71 4.50 -11.47
C PRO A 186 5.04 4.11 -12.13
N ALA A 187 5.53 2.88 -11.88
CA ALA A 187 6.79 2.40 -12.45
C ALA A 187 6.81 2.32 -14.00
N LEU A 188 5.64 2.28 -14.65
CA LEU A 188 5.50 2.26 -16.11
C LEU A 188 5.29 3.65 -16.72
N THR A 189 5.20 4.70 -15.90
CA THR A 189 5.08 6.09 -16.35
C THR A 189 6.44 6.78 -16.47
N ASP A 190 6.50 7.90 -17.18
CA ASP A 190 7.77 8.58 -17.48
C ASP A 190 8.31 9.36 -16.27
N VAL A 191 7.41 9.95 -15.48
CA VAL A 191 7.74 10.69 -14.26
C VAL A 191 6.82 10.29 -13.12
N VAL A 192 7.41 10.05 -11.95
CA VAL A 192 6.69 9.74 -10.72
C VAL A 192 6.92 10.86 -9.71
N ILE A 193 5.84 11.42 -9.19
CA ILE A 193 5.82 12.43 -8.13
C ILE A 193 5.22 11.79 -6.89
N LEU A 194 6.02 11.55 -5.85
CA LEU A 194 5.53 11.08 -4.56
C LEU A 194 5.16 12.27 -3.68
N GLY A 195 3.90 12.33 -3.25
CA GLY A 195 3.48 13.24 -2.19
C GLY A 195 4.00 12.80 -0.82
N PRO A 196 3.90 13.64 0.22
CA PRO A 196 4.37 13.30 1.58
C PRO A 196 3.75 12.01 2.15
N GLU A 197 2.48 11.74 1.79
CA GLU A 197 1.76 10.52 2.17
C GLU A 197 1.85 9.39 1.13
N GLY A 198 2.55 9.63 0.03
CA GLY A 198 2.78 8.65 -1.03
C GLY A 198 3.59 7.46 -0.50
N ARG A 199 3.15 6.24 -0.82
CA ARG A 199 3.87 5.00 -0.53
C ARG A 199 3.83 4.08 -1.74
N ILE A 200 4.97 3.58 -2.22
CA ILE A 200 5.03 2.57 -3.28
C ILE A 200 5.73 1.32 -2.74
N PHE A 201 5.05 0.17 -2.78
CA PHE A 201 5.64 -1.12 -2.44
C PHE A 201 4.87 -2.26 -3.08
N VAL A 202 5.56 -3.31 -3.52
CA VAL A 202 4.91 -4.52 -4.05
C VAL A 202 4.31 -5.35 -2.90
N THR A 203 5.06 -5.52 -1.83
CA THR A 203 4.66 -6.33 -0.67
C THR A 203 4.58 -5.42 0.55
N GLY A 204 3.44 -5.45 1.26
CA GLY A 204 3.22 -4.60 2.42
C GLY A 204 4.05 -5.02 3.65
N PRO A 205 4.22 -4.12 4.64
CA PRO A 205 5.10 -4.37 5.79
C PRO A 205 4.72 -5.59 6.63
N ASP A 206 3.43 -5.88 6.78
CA ASP A 206 2.95 -7.05 7.54
C ASP A 206 3.45 -8.36 6.91
N VAL A 207 3.45 -8.43 5.58
CA VAL A 207 3.95 -9.60 4.85
C VAL A 207 5.46 -9.68 4.95
N VAL A 208 6.17 -8.55 4.78
CA VAL A 208 7.63 -8.48 4.99
C VAL A 208 8.00 -9.02 6.36
N ARG A 209 7.39 -8.51 7.44
CA ARG A 209 7.63 -8.98 8.80
C ARG A 209 7.35 -10.47 8.95
N SER A 210 6.24 -10.97 8.41
CA SER A 210 5.87 -12.38 8.55
C SER A 210 6.81 -13.35 7.83
N VAL A 211 7.46 -12.90 6.74
CA VAL A 211 8.30 -13.75 5.88
C VAL A 211 9.79 -13.59 6.20
N THR A 212 10.26 -12.37 6.45
CA THR A 212 11.69 -12.07 6.64
C THR A 212 12.04 -11.80 8.11
N GLY A 213 11.05 -11.51 8.96
CA GLY A 213 11.25 -11.08 10.34
C GLY A 213 11.62 -9.60 10.49
N GLU A 214 11.74 -8.85 9.38
CA GLU A 214 12.11 -7.44 9.42
C GLU A 214 10.94 -6.56 9.88
N ASP A 215 11.21 -5.66 10.83
CA ASP A 215 10.24 -4.70 11.33
C ASP A 215 10.43 -3.33 10.67
N VAL A 216 9.59 -3.02 9.71
CA VAL A 216 9.59 -1.77 8.94
C VAL A 216 8.16 -1.24 8.85
N ASP A 217 7.97 0.08 8.86
CA ASP A 217 6.67 0.70 8.63
C ASP A 217 6.48 1.04 7.14
N MET A 218 5.27 1.46 6.74
CA MET A 218 5.01 1.82 5.34
C MET A 218 5.89 2.96 4.83
N LEU A 219 6.18 3.96 5.66
CA LEU A 219 6.96 5.14 5.27
C LEU A 219 8.43 4.77 4.99
N ARG A 220 9.03 3.95 5.85
CA ARG A 220 10.40 3.45 5.68
C ARG A 220 10.51 2.39 4.59
N LEU A 221 9.45 1.63 4.32
CA LEU A 221 9.46 0.60 3.29
C LEU A 221 9.34 1.19 1.88
N GLY A 222 8.53 2.24 1.70
CA GLY A 222 8.21 2.72 0.37
C GLY A 222 7.76 4.17 0.31
N GLY A 223 8.10 4.99 1.30
CA GLY A 223 7.83 6.43 1.29
C GLY A 223 8.73 7.21 0.33
N PRO A 224 8.67 8.55 0.40
CA PRO A 224 9.42 9.43 -0.50
C PRO A 224 10.94 9.47 -0.29
N GLU A 225 11.48 8.99 0.83
CA GLU A 225 12.93 8.98 1.05
C GLU A 225 13.61 7.71 0.48
N PRO A 226 13.00 6.52 0.59
CA PRO A 226 13.53 5.33 -0.09
C PRO A 226 13.43 5.30 -1.63
N HIS A 227 12.56 6.13 -2.24
CA HIS A 227 12.31 6.21 -3.70
C HIS A 227 12.77 7.55 -4.26
#